data_AF-A0A951RJ30-F1
#
_entry.id   AF-A0A951RJ30-F1
#
_cell.length_a   1.000
_cell.length_b   1.000
_cell.length_c   1.000
_cell.angle_alpha   90.00
_cell.angle_beta   90.00
_cell.angle_gamma   90.00
#
_symmetry.space_group_name_H-M   'P 1'
#
loop_
_entity.id
_entity.type
_entity.pdbx_description
1 polymer ?
#
loop_
_entity_poly.entity_id
_entity_poly.type
_entity_poly.pdbx_seq_one_letter_code
_entity_poly.pdbx_strand_id
1 'polypeptide(L)'
;TKKTLILRNLNKMFMSEKWLFRNGFLFVRFLLPGLLIFLMLACEGEYKQNKYLGRIPSIEKKYHAMIMELVEGVEQTGDLAATLPLIERFDQIEMSWDHAINQEVRINRFDKPIPVEAPEGLPLEVHDAVVEQVVRGTLVLKFRVTTLEAVAANSGLMLVYEAIDHKGRVLPNTRSIANNFDQTDKAAGTAWELFGYWETPSIIELEDLDRIRVIRIDG
;
A
#
# COMPACT_ATOMS: atom_id res chain seq x y z
N THR A 1 -27.10 -6.89 13.65
CA THR A 1 -27.48 -6.83 12.21
C THR A 1 -26.28 -6.42 11.38
N LYS A 2 -26.17 -6.81 10.10
CA LYS A 2 -25.09 -6.38 9.18
C LYS A 2 -24.82 -4.86 9.23
N LYS A 3 -25.88 -4.05 9.40
CA LYS A 3 -25.82 -2.59 9.61
C LYS A 3 -24.98 -2.13 10.81
N THR A 4 -25.03 -2.84 11.95
CA THR A 4 -24.25 -2.48 13.16
C THR A 4 -22.77 -2.81 12.99
N LEU A 5 -22.44 -3.81 12.17
CA LEU A 5 -21.06 -4.19 11.88
C LEU A 5 -20.39 -3.19 10.92
N ILE A 6 -21.15 -2.71 9.93
CA ILE A 6 -20.71 -1.68 8.97
C ILE A 6 -20.50 -0.34 9.66
N LEU A 7 -21.44 0.09 10.51
CA LEU A 7 -21.25 1.29 11.35
C LEU A 7 -20.05 1.14 12.30
N ARG A 8 -19.77 -0.06 12.82
CA ARG A 8 -18.57 -0.31 13.63
C ARG A 8 -17.27 -0.26 12.81
N ASN A 9 -17.30 -0.74 11.56
CA ASN A 9 -16.12 -0.74 10.69
C ASN A 9 -15.82 0.66 10.15
N LEU A 10 -16.85 1.41 9.73
CA LEU A 10 -16.72 2.84 9.41
C LEU A 10 -16.21 3.60 10.64
N ASN A 11 -16.80 3.39 11.82
CA ASN A 11 -16.36 4.09 13.04
C ASN A 11 -14.96 3.66 13.52
N LYS A 12 -14.50 2.44 13.22
CA LYS A 12 -13.11 2.00 13.41
C LYS A 12 -12.15 2.70 12.43
N MET A 13 -12.54 2.84 11.17
CA MET A 13 -11.79 3.57 10.14
C MET A 13 -11.67 5.07 10.52
N PHE A 14 -12.79 5.70 10.92
CA PHE A 14 -12.83 7.07 11.43
C PHE A 14 -12.04 7.28 12.75
N MET A 15 -11.96 6.29 13.64
CA MET A 15 -11.18 6.41 14.88
C MET A 15 -9.67 6.17 14.69
N SER A 16 -9.28 5.37 13.69
CA SER A 16 -7.88 5.20 13.30
C SER A 16 -7.30 6.49 12.70
N GLU A 17 -8.08 7.20 11.88
CA GLU A 17 -7.64 8.43 11.22
C GLU A 17 -7.64 9.67 12.13
N LYS A 18 -8.47 9.70 13.18
CA LYS A 18 -8.44 10.78 14.20
C LYS A 18 -7.12 10.88 14.95
N TRP A 19 -6.27 9.85 14.91
CA TRP A 19 -4.92 9.92 15.49
C TRP A 19 -3.93 10.62 14.53
N LEU A 20 -4.09 10.46 13.22
CA LEU A 20 -3.22 11.07 12.20
C LEU A 20 -3.53 12.55 11.95
N PHE A 21 -4.78 12.98 12.09
CA PHE A 21 -5.19 14.37 11.85
C PHE A 21 -5.02 15.33 13.04
N ARG A 22 -4.53 14.85 14.20
CA ARG A 22 -4.37 15.70 15.39
C ARG A 22 -3.13 16.61 15.37
N ASN A 23 -2.27 16.50 14.35
CA ASN A 23 -1.11 17.36 14.16
C ASN A 23 -1.16 18.09 12.80
N GLY A 24 -1.92 19.18 12.78
CA GLY A 24 -1.65 20.34 11.92
C GLY A 24 -2.30 20.34 10.55
N PHE A 25 -3.41 21.07 10.42
CA PHE A 25 -3.48 22.25 9.55
C PHE A 25 -4.81 22.98 9.78
N LEU A 26 -4.74 24.27 10.13
CA LEU A 26 -5.89 25.16 10.10
C LEU A 26 -6.25 25.42 8.63
N PHE A 27 -7.53 25.28 8.27
CA PHE A 27 -8.06 25.86 7.04
C PHE A 27 -9.18 26.85 7.33
N VAL A 28 -9.03 28.01 6.69
CA VAL A 28 -9.87 29.19 6.74
C VAL A 28 -11.22 28.89 6.08
N ARG A 29 -12.30 29.26 6.77
CA ARG A 29 -13.69 29.29 6.27
C ARG A 29 -13.84 30.36 5.18
N PHE A 30 -14.62 30.07 4.12
CA PHE A 30 -15.95 30.66 3.85
C PHE A 30 -16.43 30.48 2.38
N LEU A 31 -17.73 30.11 2.25
CA LEU A 31 -18.75 30.45 1.21
C LEU A 31 -18.51 29.98 -0.26
N LEU A 32 -19.44 29.32 -0.98
CA LEU A 32 -20.91 29.38 -1.06
C LEU A 32 -21.50 28.06 -1.62
N PRO A 33 -22.80 27.76 -1.41
CA PRO A 33 -23.48 26.58 -1.94
C PRO A 33 -24.17 26.89 -3.28
N GLY A 34 -23.89 26.11 -4.33
CA GLY A 34 -24.46 26.28 -5.67
C GLY A 34 -24.52 24.95 -6.43
N LEU A 35 -25.66 24.29 -6.30
CA LEU A 35 -26.13 23.08 -6.98
C LEU A 35 -25.89 23.11 -8.51
N LEU A 36 -25.19 22.11 -9.06
CA LEU A 36 -25.67 21.16 -10.10
C LEU A 36 -24.51 20.51 -10.88
N ILE A 37 -24.36 19.21 -10.63
CA ILE A 37 -24.27 18.11 -11.62
C ILE A 37 -24.04 18.58 -13.06
N PHE A 38 -22.81 18.46 -13.55
CA PHE A 38 -22.52 18.17 -14.97
C PHE A 38 -21.10 17.59 -15.09
N LEU A 39 -21.02 16.44 -15.79
CA LEU A 39 -19.83 15.78 -16.33
C LEU A 39 -19.01 14.89 -15.38
N MET A 40 -19.62 13.75 -15.02
CA MET A 40 -18.91 12.46 -15.11
C MET A 40 -18.61 12.14 -16.59
N LEU A 41 -17.82 12.98 -17.27
CA LEU A 41 -16.92 12.43 -18.26
C LEU A 41 -15.91 11.65 -17.43
N ALA A 42 -15.91 10.34 -17.64
CA ALA A 42 -14.78 9.52 -17.32
C ALA A 42 -13.53 10.25 -17.85
N CYS A 43 -12.85 10.95 -16.95
CA CYS A 43 -11.42 11.05 -17.02
C CYS A 43 -10.99 9.59 -16.80
N GLU A 44 -10.99 8.79 -17.87
CA GLU A 44 -10.15 7.62 -17.99
C GLU A 44 -8.72 8.16 -17.92
N GLY A 45 -8.32 8.57 -16.71
CA GLY A 45 -6.96 8.93 -16.41
C GLY A 45 -6.16 7.71 -16.81
N GLU A 46 -5.30 7.90 -17.79
CA GLU A 46 -4.44 6.86 -18.32
C GLU A 46 -3.72 6.22 -17.13
N TYR A 47 -3.98 4.93 -16.89
CA TYR A 47 -3.33 4.22 -15.81
C TYR A 47 -1.83 4.18 -16.09
N LYS A 48 -1.05 4.81 -15.24
CA LYS A 48 0.41 4.81 -15.38
C LYS A 48 0.94 3.40 -15.15
N GLN A 49 1.78 2.94 -16.07
CA GLN A 49 2.37 1.62 -16.01
C GLN A 49 3.75 1.68 -15.34
N ASN A 50 3.91 0.96 -14.24
CA ASN A 50 5.18 0.71 -13.59
C ASN A 50 5.86 -0.54 -14.17
N LYS A 51 7.19 -0.50 -14.30
CA LYS A 51 8.01 -1.58 -14.87
C LYS A 51 7.92 -2.92 -14.13
N TYR A 52 7.65 -2.89 -12.82
CA TYR A 52 7.59 -4.08 -11.95
C TYR A 52 6.17 -4.39 -11.51
N LEU A 53 5.35 -3.35 -11.30
CA LEU A 53 4.01 -3.46 -10.70
C LEU A 53 2.87 -3.33 -11.70
N GLY A 54 3.15 -3.19 -13.01
CA GLY A 54 2.11 -2.93 -14.01
C GLY A 54 1.31 -1.68 -13.65
N ARG A 55 -0.02 -1.75 -13.77
CA ARG A 55 -0.93 -0.64 -13.43
C ARG A 55 -1.44 -0.68 -11.99
N ILE A 56 -0.97 -1.61 -11.15
CA ILE A 56 -1.45 -1.78 -9.76
C ILE A 56 -1.42 -0.44 -8.97
N PRO A 57 -0.33 0.35 -8.97
CA PRO A 57 -0.29 1.61 -8.24
C PRO A 57 -1.38 2.60 -8.68
N SER A 58 -1.60 2.75 -9.99
CA SER A 58 -2.61 3.66 -10.52
C SER A 58 -4.03 3.16 -10.30
N ILE A 59 -4.25 1.84 -10.31
CA ILE A 59 -5.53 1.23 -9.93
C ILE A 59 -5.84 1.56 -8.46
N GLU A 60 -4.89 1.33 -7.54
CA GLU A 60 -5.08 1.68 -6.12
C GLU A 60 -5.39 3.15 -5.95
N LYS A 61 -4.61 4.01 -6.61
CA LYS A 61 -4.74 5.46 -6.50
C LYS A 61 -6.12 5.95 -6.92
N LYS A 62 -6.64 5.43 -8.05
CA LYS A 62 -7.97 5.78 -8.55
C LYS A 62 -9.06 5.39 -7.56
N TYR A 63 -9.11 4.13 -7.14
CA TYR A 63 -10.21 3.65 -6.29
C TYR A 63 -10.12 4.20 -4.87
N HIS A 64 -8.90 4.36 -4.34
CA HIS A 64 -8.68 5.07 -3.07
C HIS A 64 -9.21 6.50 -3.13
N ALA A 65 -8.91 7.26 -4.18
CA ALA A 65 -9.42 8.63 -4.34
C ALA A 65 -10.95 8.68 -4.39
N MET A 66 -11.59 7.75 -5.12
CA MET A 66 -13.06 7.65 -5.17
C MET A 66 -13.68 7.35 -3.80
N ILE A 67 -13.02 6.52 -2.98
CA ILE A 67 -13.46 6.25 -1.60
C ILE A 67 -13.32 7.49 -0.74
N MET A 68 -12.18 8.21 -0.82
CA MET A 68 -11.96 9.43 -0.03
C MET A 68 -12.98 10.52 -0.38
N GLU A 69 -13.36 10.66 -1.65
CA GLU A 69 -14.42 11.59 -2.07
C GLU A 69 -15.78 11.22 -1.43
N LEU A 70 -16.11 9.93 -1.34
CA LEU A 70 -17.32 9.47 -0.65
C LEU A 70 -17.27 9.75 0.84
N VAL A 71 -16.13 9.49 1.48
CA VAL A 71 -15.94 9.76 2.91
C VAL A 71 -16.15 11.24 3.21
N GLU A 72 -15.54 12.13 2.43
CA GLU A 72 -15.74 13.57 2.57
C GLU A 72 -17.21 13.98 2.36
N GLY A 73 -17.89 13.40 1.37
CA GLY A 73 -19.32 13.64 1.14
C GLY A 73 -20.21 13.21 2.31
N VAL A 74 -19.88 12.11 2.97
CA VAL A 74 -20.60 11.66 4.20
C VAL A 74 -20.35 12.63 5.35
N GLU A 75 -19.11 13.07 5.55
CA GLU A 75 -18.76 14.01 6.62
C GLU A 75 -19.45 15.37 6.46
N GLN A 76 -19.58 15.85 5.22
CA GLN A 76 -20.21 17.13 4.91
C GLN A 76 -21.75 17.09 5.02
N THR A 77 -22.39 15.95 4.78
CA THR A 77 -23.86 15.85 4.80
C THR A 77 -24.43 15.78 6.21
N GLY A 78 -23.79 15.02 7.12
CA GLY A 78 -24.26 14.86 8.51
C GLY A 78 -25.65 14.22 8.66
N ASP A 79 -26.26 13.78 7.56
CA ASP A 79 -27.61 13.22 7.47
C ASP A 79 -27.54 11.73 7.09
N LEU A 80 -28.12 10.90 7.95
CA LEU A 80 -28.17 9.45 7.78
C LEU A 80 -28.96 9.03 6.53
N ALA A 81 -29.98 9.79 6.12
CA ALA A 81 -30.76 9.49 4.92
C ALA A 81 -29.94 9.74 3.65
N ALA A 82 -29.18 10.84 3.62
CA ALA A 82 -28.23 11.16 2.55
C ALA A 82 -27.04 10.19 2.49
N THR A 83 -26.74 9.49 3.60
CA THR A 83 -25.65 8.51 3.68
C THR A 83 -25.99 7.17 3.01
N LEU A 84 -27.27 6.79 2.92
CA LEU A 84 -27.66 5.47 2.39
C LEU A 84 -27.21 5.23 0.93
N PRO A 85 -27.43 6.16 -0.03
CA PRO A 85 -26.93 6.00 -1.39
C PRO A 85 -25.38 5.98 -1.47
N LEU A 86 -24.70 6.66 -0.53
CA LEU A 86 -23.24 6.68 -0.48
C LEU A 86 -22.67 5.32 -0.06
N ILE A 87 -23.37 4.57 0.81
CA ILE A 87 -23.00 3.21 1.18
C ILE A 87 -23.09 2.26 -0.03
N GLU A 88 -24.18 2.33 -0.79
CA GLU A 88 -24.33 1.48 -1.98
C GLU A 88 -23.24 1.79 -3.02
N ARG A 89 -22.88 3.07 -3.19
CA ARG A 89 -21.79 3.47 -4.07
C ARG A 89 -20.42 3.01 -3.56
N PHE A 90 -20.21 3.01 -2.24
CA PHE A 90 -18.99 2.48 -1.63
C PHE A 90 -18.82 0.98 -1.93
N ASP A 91 -19.87 0.18 -1.72
CA ASP A 91 -19.84 -1.26 -2.02
C ASP A 91 -19.53 -1.52 -3.51
N GLN A 92 -20.12 -0.74 -4.41
CA GLN A 92 -19.85 -0.83 -5.86
C GLN A 92 -18.39 -0.48 -6.21
N ILE A 93 -17.83 0.54 -5.57
CA ILE A 93 -16.43 0.93 -5.74
C ILE A 93 -15.51 -0.18 -5.24
N GLU A 94 -15.78 -0.73 -4.06
CA GLU A 94 -15.01 -1.83 -3.47
C GLU A 94 -14.99 -3.08 -4.36
N MET A 95 -16.13 -3.44 -4.95
CA MET A 95 -16.24 -4.56 -5.89
C MET A 95 -15.47 -4.28 -7.19
N SER A 96 -15.61 -3.07 -7.73
CA SER A 96 -14.92 -2.66 -8.96
C SER A 96 -13.40 -2.63 -8.76
N TRP A 97 -12.97 -2.18 -7.58
CA TRP A 97 -11.58 -2.14 -7.17
C TRP A 97 -10.97 -3.54 -7.13
N ASP A 98 -11.60 -4.46 -6.39
CA ASP A 98 -11.14 -5.85 -6.32
C ASP A 98 -11.10 -6.50 -7.71
N HIS A 99 -12.12 -6.25 -8.54
CA HIS A 99 -12.16 -6.75 -9.91
C HIS A 99 -10.98 -6.24 -10.75
N ALA A 100 -10.69 -4.94 -10.71
CA ALA A 100 -9.61 -4.33 -11.47
C ALA A 100 -8.23 -4.90 -11.07
N ILE A 101 -7.99 -5.07 -9.76
CA ILE A 101 -6.75 -5.69 -9.27
C ILE A 101 -6.63 -7.14 -9.72
N ASN A 102 -7.70 -7.93 -9.57
CA ASN A 102 -7.71 -9.32 -10.01
C ASN A 102 -7.51 -9.46 -11.52
N GLN A 103 -8.04 -8.54 -12.33
CA GLN A 103 -7.77 -8.52 -13.77
C GLN A 103 -6.30 -8.23 -14.06
N GLU A 104 -5.74 -7.18 -13.45
CA GLU A 104 -4.35 -6.79 -13.65
C GLU A 104 -3.37 -7.90 -13.24
N VAL A 105 -3.70 -8.63 -12.17
CA VAL A 105 -2.91 -9.77 -11.68
C VAL A 105 -2.93 -10.96 -12.64
N ARG A 106 -4.03 -11.16 -13.37
CA ARG A 106 -4.14 -12.26 -14.34
C ARG A 106 -3.35 -12.01 -15.63
N ILE A 107 -3.20 -10.74 -16.02
CA ILE A 107 -2.60 -10.38 -17.32
C ILE A 107 -1.14 -9.96 -17.22
N ASN A 108 -0.66 -9.54 -16.05
CA ASN A 108 0.73 -9.18 -15.83
C ASN A 108 1.50 -10.30 -15.11
N ARG A 109 2.81 -10.31 -15.34
CA ARG A 109 3.74 -11.12 -14.57
C ARG A 109 4.50 -10.22 -13.61
N PHE A 110 4.52 -10.58 -12.33
CA PHE A 110 5.25 -9.85 -11.29
C PHE A 110 6.50 -10.60 -10.79
N ASP A 111 6.95 -11.59 -11.56
CA ASP A 111 8.15 -12.39 -11.28
C ASP A 111 9.46 -11.64 -11.58
N LYS A 112 9.37 -10.44 -12.16
CA LYS A 112 10.53 -9.60 -12.44
C LYS A 112 11.16 -9.10 -11.14
N PRO A 113 12.47 -9.36 -10.92
CA PRO A 113 13.17 -8.83 -9.74
C PRO A 113 13.17 -7.31 -9.72
N ILE A 114 12.83 -6.76 -8.56
CA ILE A 114 12.98 -5.36 -8.20
C ILE A 114 14.38 -5.21 -7.62
N PRO A 115 15.24 -4.34 -8.18
CA PRO A 115 16.56 -4.10 -7.65
C PRO A 115 16.51 -3.66 -6.19
N VAL A 116 17.47 -4.14 -5.39
CA VAL A 116 17.61 -3.76 -3.98
C VAL A 116 18.98 -3.11 -3.77
N GLU A 117 18.97 -1.94 -3.11
CA GLU A 117 20.14 -1.22 -2.63
C GLU A 117 20.25 -1.48 -1.12
N ALA A 118 21.30 -2.18 -0.69
CA ALA A 118 21.55 -2.46 0.72
C ALA A 118 22.89 -1.86 1.18
N PRO A 119 22.99 -1.32 2.41
CA PRO A 119 24.26 -0.83 2.94
C PRO A 119 25.28 -1.97 3.08
N GLU A 120 26.56 -1.62 2.93
CA GLU A 120 27.66 -2.56 3.15
C GLU A 120 27.80 -2.93 4.63
N GLY A 121 28.37 -4.10 4.90
CA GLY A 121 28.69 -4.54 6.28
C GLY A 121 27.49 -5.06 7.08
N LEU A 122 26.35 -5.32 6.43
CA LEU A 122 25.25 -6.07 7.04
C LEU A 122 25.64 -7.54 7.26
N PRO A 123 25.07 -8.24 8.26
CA PRO A 123 25.34 -9.66 8.50
C PRO A 123 24.77 -10.59 7.40
N LEU A 124 24.18 -10.01 6.36
CA LEU A 124 23.48 -10.69 5.29
C LEU A 124 23.68 -9.92 3.98
N GLU A 125 23.66 -10.66 2.89
CA GLU A 125 23.57 -10.12 1.54
C GLU A 125 22.10 -10.11 1.09
N VAL A 126 21.59 -8.97 0.63
CA VAL A 126 20.23 -8.85 0.08
C VAL A 126 20.32 -8.78 -1.44
N HIS A 127 19.82 -9.79 -2.13
CA HIS A 127 20.00 -9.95 -3.58
C HIS A 127 18.94 -9.19 -4.37
N ASP A 128 17.68 -9.55 -4.16
CA ASP A 128 16.54 -8.99 -4.86
C ASP A 128 15.28 -9.05 -4.01
N ALA A 129 14.27 -8.31 -4.49
CA ALA A 129 12.90 -8.45 -4.04
C ALA A 129 12.02 -8.80 -5.23
N VAL A 130 11.03 -9.67 -5.03
CA VAL A 130 10.00 -9.99 -6.01
C VAL A 130 8.64 -9.75 -5.40
N VAL A 131 7.65 -9.46 -6.24
CA VAL A 131 6.26 -9.45 -5.79
C VAL A 131 5.80 -10.90 -5.64
N GLU A 132 5.44 -11.27 -4.42
CA GLU A 132 4.94 -12.62 -4.11
C GLU A 132 3.43 -12.69 -4.35
N GLN A 133 2.70 -11.68 -3.88
CA GLN A 133 1.25 -11.64 -3.95
C GLN A 133 0.75 -10.21 -4.08
N VAL A 134 -0.31 -10.04 -4.86
CA VAL A 134 -1.05 -8.78 -4.96
C VAL A 134 -2.52 -9.08 -4.73
N VAL A 135 -3.12 -8.38 -3.77
CA VAL A 135 -4.56 -8.33 -3.55
C VAL A 135 -4.96 -6.88 -3.31
N ARG A 136 -6.26 -6.60 -3.35
CA ARG A 136 -6.77 -5.25 -3.09
C ARG A 136 -6.21 -4.70 -1.77
N GLY A 137 -5.55 -3.55 -1.84
CA GLY A 137 -4.95 -2.86 -0.71
C GLY A 137 -3.71 -3.50 -0.09
N THR A 138 -3.16 -4.57 -0.67
CA THR A 138 -1.96 -5.21 -0.14
C THR A 138 -1.06 -5.75 -1.25
N LEU A 139 0.20 -5.31 -1.22
CA LEU A 139 1.28 -5.82 -2.05
C LEU A 139 2.29 -6.55 -1.15
N VAL A 140 2.44 -7.86 -1.33
CA VAL A 140 3.40 -8.68 -0.60
C VAL A 140 4.68 -8.81 -1.41
N LEU A 141 5.80 -8.54 -0.76
CA LEU A 141 7.14 -8.66 -1.32
C LEU A 141 7.87 -9.83 -0.65
N LYS A 142 8.65 -10.55 -1.44
CA LYS A 142 9.59 -11.56 -0.97
C LYS A 142 11.01 -11.11 -1.28
N PHE A 143 11.80 -10.90 -0.24
CA PHE A 143 13.22 -10.57 -0.32
C PHE A 143 14.02 -11.85 -0.26
N ARG A 144 14.94 -12.04 -1.20
CA ARG A 144 15.92 -13.13 -1.14
C ARG A 144 17.20 -12.62 -0.52
N VAL A 145 17.59 -13.23 0.59
CA VAL A 145 18.81 -12.89 1.31
C VAL A 145 19.71 -14.11 1.45
N THR A 146 20.99 -13.89 1.68
CA THR A 146 21.94 -14.94 2.03
C THR A 146 22.64 -14.54 3.31
N THR A 147 22.69 -15.46 4.27
CA THR A 147 23.40 -15.23 5.52
C THR A 147 24.91 -15.19 5.27
N LEU A 148 25.61 -14.20 5.81
CA LEU A 148 27.08 -14.18 5.76
C LEU A 148 27.69 -14.91 6.95
N GLU A 149 26.98 -14.89 8.08
CA GLU A 149 27.33 -15.59 9.31
C GLU A 149 26.21 -16.53 9.75
N ALA A 150 26.48 -17.42 10.71
CA ALA A 150 25.44 -18.27 11.26
C ALA A 150 24.43 -17.46 12.08
N VAL A 151 23.14 -17.66 11.85
CA VAL A 151 22.05 -17.00 12.56
C VAL A 151 21.36 -18.01 13.46
N ALA A 152 21.22 -17.69 14.75
CA ALA A 152 20.58 -18.57 15.71
C ALA A 152 19.04 -18.55 15.56
N ALA A 153 18.39 -19.66 15.91
CA ALA A 153 16.96 -19.93 15.83
C ALA A 153 16.05 -18.87 16.48
N ASN A 154 16.57 -18.07 17.42
CA ASN A 154 15.79 -17.06 18.14
C ASN A 154 16.07 -15.62 17.68
N SER A 155 16.96 -15.44 16.71
CA SER A 155 17.26 -14.15 16.09
C SER A 155 16.23 -13.88 15.00
N GLY A 156 15.11 -13.26 15.37
CA GLY A 156 14.10 -12.82 14.41
C GLY A 156 14.69 -11.75 13.51
N LEU A 157 14.84 -12.05 12.22
CA LEU A 157 15.43 -11.11 11.29
C LEU A 157 14.40 -10.14 10.74
N MET A 158 14.67 -8.85 10.88
CA MET A 158 13.83 -7.76 10.41
C MET A 158 14.63 -6.86 9.48
N LEU A 159 14.16 -6.69 8.26
CA LEU A 159 14.72 -5.80 7.26
C LEU A 159 13.80 -4.58 7.14
N VAL A 160 14.30 -3.39 7.47
CA VAL A 160 13.57 -2.14 7.27
C VAL A 160 13.90 -1.60 5.88
N TYR A 161 12.90 -1.32 5.07
CA TYR A 161 13.08 -0.88 3.68
C TYR A 161 12.13 0.26 3.29
N GLU A 162 12.48 0.97 2.22
CA GLU A 162 11.68 2.01 1.58
C GLU A 162 11.80 1.96 0.05
N ALA A 163 10.84 2.52 -0.67
CA ALA A 163 10.85 2.57 -2.13
C ALA A 163 11.55 3.83 -2.65
N ILE A 164 12.29 3.68 -3.76
CA ILE A 164 13.04 4.75 -4.41
C ILE A 164 12.55 4.94 -5.84
N ASP A 165 12.38 6.20 -6.26
CA ASP A 165 12.02 6.56 -7.63
C ASP A 165 13.22 6.57 -8.59
N HIS A 166 12.95 6.71 -9.89
CA HIS A 166 13.98 6.81 -10.93
C HIS A 166 14.95 7.99 -10.78
N LYS A 167 14.63 8.98 -9.94
CA LYS A 167 15.50 10.14 -9.62
C LYS A 167 16.29 9.92 -8.33
N GLY A 168 16.19 8.75 -7.71
CA GLY A 168 16.86 8.42 -6.45
C GLY A 168 16.18 9.00 -5.21
N ARG A 169 14.94 9.48 -5.31
CA ARG A 169 14.19 10.06 -4.18
C ARG A 169 13.36 8.99 -3.49
N VAL A 170 13.23 9.10 -2.18
CA VAL A 170 12.37 8.23 -1.38
C VAL A 170 10.92 8.54 -1.70
N LEU A 171 10.14 7.50 -2.03
CA LEU A 171 8.70 7.62 -2.22
C LEU A 171 8.01 7.70 -0.84
N PRO A 172 7.07 8.63 -0.64
CA PRO A 172 6.43 8.85 0.65
C PRO A 172 5.64 7.61 1.10
N ASN A 173 5.47 7.43 2.41
CA ASN A 173 4.69 6.35 3.00
C ASN A 173 5.14 4.91 2.65
N THR A 174 6.32 4.72 2.05
CA THR A 174 6.80 3.40 1.62
C THR A 174 7.74 2.72 2.59
N ARG A 175 8.01 3.31 3.76
CA ARG A 175 8.83 2.66 4.78
C ARG A 175 8.05 1.50 5.41
N SER A 176 8.61 0.29 5.33
CA SER A 176 7.99 -0.93 5.86
C SER A 176 9.06 -1.88 6.44
N ILE A 177 8.60 -3.01 6.99
CA ILE A 177 9.44 -4.05 7.60
C ILE A 177 9.14 -5.38 6.90
N ALA A 178 10.20 -6.05 6.46
CA ALA A 178 10.16 -7.43 6.02
C ALA A 178 10.74 -8.31 7.12
N ASN A 179 10.13 -9.46 7.38
CA ASN A 179 10.62 -10.38 8.40
C ASN A 179 10.42 -11.83 7.97
N ASN A 180 11.06 -12.73 8.72
CA ASN A 180 10.72 -14.13 8.71
C ASN A 180 10.68 -14.62 10.16
N PHE A 181 9.59 -15.31 10.51
CA PHE A 181 9.39 -15.91 11.83
C PHE A 181 9.83 -17.38 11.89
N ASP A 182 10.55 -17.86 10.89
CA ASP A 182 11.22 -19.16 10.88
C ASP A 182 12.28 -19.18 11.98
N GLN A 183 12.00 -19.97 13.02
CA GLN A 183 12.83 -20.10 14.22
C GLN A 183 13.86 -21.23 14.07
N THR A 184 14.45 -21.38 12.89
CA THR A 184 15.47 -22.41 12.64
C THR A 184 16.84 -21.78 12.51
N ASP A 185 17.85 -22.45 13.09
CA ASP A 185 19.24 -22.06 12.90
C ASP A 185 19.58 -22.04 11.40
N LYS A 186 20.19 -20.95 10.93
CA LYS A 186 20.71 -20.84 9.56
C LYS A 186 22.22 -20.86 9.61
N ALA A 187 22.84 -21.83 8.95
CA ALA A 187 24.28 -21.80 8.72
C ALA A 187 24.65 -20.62 7.82
N ALA A 188 25.91 -20.18 7.88
CA ALA A 188 26.44 -19.20 6.93
C ALA A 188 26.29 -19.69 5.48
N GLY A 189 26.05 -18.77 4.55
CA GLY A 189 25.82 -19.05 3.13
C GLY A 189 24.44 -19.64 2.81
N THR A 190 23.52 -19.68 3.78
CA THR A 190 22.18 -20.23 3.56
C THR A 190 21.28 -19.17 2.96
N ALA A 191 20.59 -19.53 1.87
CA ALA A 191 19.54 -18.69 1.31
C ALA A 191 18.35 -18.63 2.28
N TRP A 192 17.82 -17.43 2.48
CA TRP A 192 16.69 -17.17 3.34
C TRP A 192 15.75 -16.18 2.68
N GLU A 193 14.47 -16.27 3.01
CA GLU A 193 13.42 -15.42 2.42
C GLU A 193 12.80 -14.57 3.51
N LEU A 194 12.68 -13.27 3.30
CA LEU A 194 11.93 -12.36 4.18
C LEU A 194 10.71 -11.84 3.46
N PHE A 195 9.60 -11.71 4.18
CA PHE A 195 8.35 -11.23 3.63
C PHE A 195 8.02 -9.87 4.21
N GLY A 196 7.81 -8.89 3.33
CA GLY A 196 7.34 -7.56 3.66
C GLY A 196 6.05 -7.25 2.92
N TYR A 197 5.36 -6.20 3.33
CA TYR A 197 4.18 -5.74 2.61
C TYR A 197 4.06 -4.23 2.58
N TRP A 198 3.38 -3.75 1.54
CA TRP A 198 2.91 -2.38 1.42
C TRP A 198 1.39 -2.39 1.38
N GLU A 199 0.78 -1.44 2.06
CA GLU A 199 -0.67 -1.22 2.08
C GLU A 199 -1.05 -0.07 1.15
N THR A 200 -2.35 0.15 0.93
CA THR A 200 -2.86 1.18 0.00
C THR A 200 -2.12 2.52 0.07
N PRO A 201 -1.89 3.15 1.24
CA PRO A 201 -1.22 4.46 1.30
C PRO A 201 0.21 4.45 0.75
N SER A 202 0.89 3.30 0.81
CA SER A 202 2.21 3.09 0.21
C SER A 202 2.07 2.78 -1.28
N ILE A 203 1.14 1.90 -1.66
CA ILE A 203 1.01 1.39 -3.03
C ILE A 203 0.71 2.53 -4.02
N ILE A 204 -0.13 3.50 -3.64
CA ILE A 204 -0.48 4.63 -4.52
C ILE A 204 0.72 5.52 -4.90
N GLU A 205 1.81 5.45 -4.13
CA GLU A 205 3.04 6.22 -4.35
C GLU A 205 4.03 5.48 -5.26
N LEU A 206 3.77 4.21 -5.61
CA LEU A 206 4.71 3.34 -6.34
C LEU A 206 4.64 3.46 -7.87
N GLU A 207 3.89 4.42 -8.41
CA GLU A 207 3.80 4.64 -9.87
C GLU A 207 5.19 4.84 -10.51
N ASP A 208 6.12 5.45 -9.77
CA ASP A 208 7.50 5.73 -10.20
C ASP A 208 8.56 4.82 -9.57
N LEU A 209 8.17 3.71 -8.94
CA LEU A 209 9.10 2.76 -8.32
C LEU A 209 10.18 2.30 -9.30
N ASP A 210 11.44 2.52 -8.93
CA ASP A 210 12.62 2.07 -9.66
C ASP A 210 13.35 0.93 -8.93
N ARG A 211 13.53 1.08 -7.62
CA ARG A 211 14.23 0.12 -6.75
C ARG A 211 13.78 0.23 -5.30
N ILE A 212 14.20 -0.73 -4.48
CA ILE A 212 14.01 -0.74 -3.03
C ILE A 212 15.33 -0.43 -2.35
N ARG A 213 15.31 0.40 -1.31
CA ARG A 213 16.46 0.63 -0.42
C ARG A 213 16.23 -0.05 0.91
N VAL A 214 17.16 -0.90 1.33
CA VAL A 214 17.27 -1.39 2.70
C VAL A 214 17.89 -0.28 3.54
N ILE A 215 17.21 0.11 4.61
CA ILE A 215 17.67 1.15 5.53
C ILE A 215 18.56 0.53 6.60
N ARG A 216 18.10 -0.59 7.19
CA ARG A 216 18.82 -1.34 8.21
C ARG A 216 18.26 -2.76 8.30
N ILE A 217 19.04 -3.61 8.95
CA ILE A 217 18.61 -4.93 9.35
C ILE A 217 18.79 -5.05 10.87
N ASP A 218 17.73 -5.47 11.55
CA ASP A 218 17.69 -5.75 12.98
C ASP A 218 17.58 -7.29 13.15
N GLY A 219 18.34 -7.89 14.08
CA GLY A 219 18.37 -9.35 14.31
C GLY A 219 19.23 -9.76 15.49
#